data_AF-A0A7K9G2M4-F1
#
_entry.id   AF-A0A7K9G2M4-F1
#
_cell.length_a   1.000
_cell.length_b   1.000
_cell.length_c   1.000
_cell.angle_alpha   90.00
_cell.angle_beta   90.00
_cell.angle_gamma   90.00
#
_symmetry.space_group_name_H-M   'P 1'
#
loop_
_entity.id
_entity.type
_entity.pdbx_description
1 polymer ?
#
loop_
_entity_poly.entity_id
_entity_poly.type
_entity_poly.pdbx_seq_one_letter_code
_entity_poly.pdbx_strand_id
1 'polypeptide(L)'
;MLSCWALVLAVLGGACALPAPAPLAYTQALTQAVDSYNQRPEVQNAFRLLSADPEPAPDIQLSSLQRLNFSIMETQCPGHSGAHSDACEFKDDGV
;
A
#
# COMPACT_ATOMS: atom_id res chain seq x y z
N MET A 1 -39.29 -14.89 27.18
CA MET A 1 -39.34 -13.95 26.05
C MET A 1 -38.11 -13.06 26.15
N LEU A 2 -37.00 -13.41 25.49
CA LEU A 2 -35.81 -12.58 25.47
C LEU A 2 -36.19 -11.27 24.76
N SER A 3 -36.22 -10.16 25.50
CA SER A 3 -36.69 -8.87 24.98
C SER A 3 -35.89 -8.46 23.74
N CYS A 4 -36.55 -7.96 22.68
CA CYS A 4 -35.90 -7.46 21.46
C CYS A 4 -34.76 -6.48 21.78
N TRP A 5 -34.85 -5.77 22.90
CA TRP A 5 -33.80 -4.88 23.41
C TRP A 5 -32.49 -5.60 23.77
N ALA A 6 -32.57 -6.82 24.31
CA ALA A 6 -31.39 -7.63 24.61
C ALA A 6 -30.66 -8.07 23.34
N LEU A 7 -31.42 -8.37 22.26
CA LEU A 7 -30.86 -8.69 20.95
C LEU A 7 -30.18 -7.47 20.30
N VAL A 8 -30.79 -6.29 20.39
CA VAL A 8 -30.21 -5.04 19.87
C VAL A 8 -28.90 -4.70 20.59
N LEU A 9 -28.86 -4.80 21.92
CA LEU A 9 -27.65 -4.54 22.70
C LEU A 9 -26.53 -5.56 22.41
N ALA A 10 -26.87 -6.83 22.15
CA ALA A 10 -25.89 -7.85 21.78
C ALA A 10 -25.25 -7.60 20.39
N VAL A 11 -26.03 -7.12 19.42
CA VAL A 11 -25.53 -6.78 18.07
C VAL A 11 -24.66 -5.53 18.10
N LEU A 12 -25.03 -4.50 18.88
CA LEU A 12 -24.27 -3.26 19.01
C LEU A 12 -22.99 -3.43 19.86
N GLY A 13 -22.99 -4.31 20.86
CA GLY A 13 -21.83 -4.56 21.73
C GLY A 13 -20.68 -5.32 21.04
N GLY A 14 -20.94 -6.03 19.95
CA GLY A 14 -19.94 -6.83 19.24
C GLY A 14 -19.10 -6.07 18.20
N ALA A 15 -19.46 -4.83 17.85
CA ALA A 15 -18.86 -4.14 16.70
C ALA A 15 -17.55 -3.37 17.01
N CYS A 16 -17.20 -3.14 18.28
CA CYS A 16 -16.15 -2.17 18.64
C CYS A 16 -14.78 -2.78 18.96
N ALA A 17 -14.57 -4.09 18.81
CA ALA A 17 -13.31 -4.75 19.15
C ALA A 17 -12.53 -5.23 17.91
N LEU A 18 -12.58 -4.47 16.81
CA LEU A 18 -11.70 -4.76 15.68
C LEU A 18 -10.26 -4.39 16.07
N PRO A 19 -9.30 -5.33 16.00
CA PRO A 19 -7.90 -5.00 16.22
C PRO A 19 -7.48 -3.93 15.22
N ALA A 20 -6.66 -2.98 15.68
CA ALA A 20 -6.06 -2.01 14.77
C ALA A 20 -5.28 -2.77 13.67
N PRO A 21 -5.31 -2.30 12.42
CA PRO A 21 -4.49 -2.88 11.36
C PRO A 21 -3.03 -2.92 11.80
N ALA A 22 -2.36 -4.04 11.58
CA ALA A 22 -0.93 -4.12 11.82
C ALA A 22 -0.21 -3.04 10.99
N PRO A 23 0.86 -2.44 11.52
CA PRO A 23 1.64 -1.48 10.76
C PRO A 23 2.21 -2.15 9.51
N LEU A 24 2.15 -1.43 8.39
CA LEU A 24 2.75 -1.87 7.13
C LEU A 24 4.27 -1.94 7.30
N ALA A 25 4.89 -3.04 6.87
CA ALA A 25 6.33 -3.12 6.76
C ALA A 25 6.85 -2.11 5.72
N TYR A 26 8.09 -1.64 5.87
CA TYR A 26 8.69 -0.66 4.96
C TYR A 26 8.61 -1.08 3.48
N THR A 27 8.92 -2.35 3.20
CA THR A 27 8.82 -2.93 1.85
C THR A 27 7.39 -2.93 1.32
N GLN A 28 6.40 -3.23 2.16
CA GLN A 28 4.99 -3.17 1.78
C GLN A 28 4.54 -1.73 1.49
N ALA A 29 5.03 -0.75 2.26
CA ALA A 29 4.74 0.66 2.02
C ALA A 29 5.31 1.13 0.67
N LEU A 30 6.53 0.71 0.31
CA LEU A 30 7.11 0.97 -1.00
C LEU A 30 6.27 0.34 -2.12
N THR A 31 5.94 -0.96 -2.01
CA THR A 31 5.11 -1.65 -3.00
C THR A 31 3.76 -0.94 -3.18
N GLN A 32 3.08 -0.62 -2.07
CA GLN A 32 1.81 0.09 -2.12
C GLN A 32 1.93 1.49 -2.76
N ALA A 33 3.04 2.19 -2.54
CA ALA A 33 3.27 3.49 -3.15
C ALA A 33 3.46 3.39 -4.68
N VAL A 34 4.23 2.40 -5.14
CA VAL A 34 4.40 2.11 -6.58
C VAL A 34 3.09 1.68 -7.22
N ASP A 35 2.34 0.78 -6.57
CA ASP A 35 1.03 0.34 -7.04
C ASP A 35 0.04 1.51 -7.15
N SER A 36 0.02 2.39 -6.15
CA SER A 36 -0.84 3.58 -6.15
C SER A 36 -0.45 4.56 -7.26
N TYR A 37 0.84 4.65 -7.61
CA TYR A 37 1.29 5.44 -8.75
C TYR A 37 0.79 4.83 -10.07
N ASN A 38 0.92 3.51 -10.23
CA ASN A 38 0.52 2.77 -11.43
C ASN A 38 -0.98 2.72 -11.71
N GLN A 39 -1.82 3.02 -10.72
CA GLN A 39 -3.28 3.11 -10.85
C GLN A 39 -3.78 4.44 -11.42
N ARG A 40 -2.88 5.42 -11.58
CA ARG A 40 -3.24 6.74 -12.09
C ARG A 40 -3.60 6.64 -13.58
N PRO A 41 -4.69 7.30 -14.02
CA PRO A 41 -5.13 7.21 -15.41
C PRO A 41 -4.14 7.83 -16.40
N GLU A 42 -3.24 8.71 -15.95
CA GLU A 42 -2.19 9.32 -16.79
C GLU A 42 -1.02 8.37 -17.06
N VAL A 43 -0.92 7.26 -16.33
CA VAL A 43 0.20 6.31 -16.42
C VAL A 43 -0.05 5.33 -17.57
N GLN A 44 0.72 5.48 -18.64
CA GLN A 44 0.61 4.64 -19.83
C GLN A 44 1.39 3.33 -19.73
N ASN A 45 2.52 3.33 -19.04
CA ASN A 45 3.39 2.18 -18.82
C ASN A 45 3.57 1.95 -17.33
N ALA A 46 3.68 0.70 -16.90
CA ALA A 46 3.87 0.38 -15.50
C ALA A 46 5.25 0.87 -15.03
N PHE A 47 5.31 1.37 -13.82
CA PHE A 47 6.53 1.75 -13.13
C PHE A 47 6.90 0.69 -12.12
N ARG A 48 8.20 0.45 -11.95
CA ARG A 48 8.73 -0.47 -10.95
C ARG A 48 9.75 0.26 -10.09
N LEU A 49 9.87 -0.18 -8.84
CA LEU A 49 10.90 0.32 -7.93
C LEU A 49 12.30 0.09 -8.52
N LEU A 50 13.07 1.17 -8.65
CA LEU A 50 14.47 1.13 -9.08
C LEU A 50 15.41 1.08 -7.88
N SER A 51 15.20 1.97 -6.92
CA SER A 51 16.00 2.07 -5.70
C SER A 51 15.21 2.78 -4.61
N ALA A 52 15.53 2.48 -3.35
CA ALA A 52 14.97 3.15 -2.20
C ALA A 52 16.06 3.41 -1.15
N ASP A 53 15.88 4.46 -0.36
CA ASP A 53 16.74 4.71 0.80
C ASP A 53 16.62 3.53 1.80
N PRO A 54 17.62 3.33 2.68
CA PRO A 54 17.53 2.29 3.71
C PRO A 54 16.29 2.45 4.59
N GLU A 55 15.78 1.32 5.08
CA GLU A 55 14.64 1.31 6.02
C GLU A 55 14.96 2.20 7.25
N PRO A 56 14.04 3.11 7.62
CA PRO A 56 14.22 3.97 8.79
C PRO A 56 14.39 3.13 10.07
N ALA A 57 15.11 3.66 11.04
CA ALA A 57 15.28 3.00 12.33
C ALA A 57 13.92 2.73 13.01
N PRO A 58 13.77 1.61 13.73
CA PRO A 58 12.48 1.15 14.28
C PRO A 58 11.92 2.05 15.40
N ASP A 59 12.66 3.06 15.85
CA ASP A 59 12.24 4.05 16.84
C ASP A 59 11.47 5.24 16.24
N ILE A 60 11.31 5.31 14.91
CA ILE A 60 10.47 6.31 14.26
C ILE A 60 8.99 6.01 14.59
N GLN A 61 8.38 6.87 15.39
CA GLN A 61 7.00 6.70 15.88
C GLN A 61 5.99 6.50 14.73
N LEU A 62 5.34 5.33 14.74
CA LEU A 62 4.35 4.87 13.77
C LEU A 62 3.04 5.69 13.74
N SER A 63 2.89 6.66 14.65
CA SER A 63 1.75 7.59 14.71
C SER A 63 1.96 8.84 13.83
N SER A 64 3.10 8.96 13.14
CA SER A 64 3.40 10.10 12.26
C SER A 64 3.38 9.72 10.79
N LEU A 65 2.94 10.66 9.94
CA LEU A 65 3.08 10.54 8.49
C LEU A 65 4.57 10.52 8.13
N GLN A 66 5.04 9.42 7.56
CA GLN A 66 6.43 9.26 7.13
C GLN A 66 6.61 9.67 5.67
N ARG A 67 7.70 10.36 5.37
CA ARG A 67 8.16 10.60 4.00
C ARG A 67 9.19 9.55 3.66
N LEU A 68 8.95 8.80 2.59
CA LEU A 68 9.90 7.83 2.05
C LEU A 68 10.53 8.40 0.79
N ASN A 69 11.84 8.22 0.65
CA ASN A 69 12.58 8.57 -0.56
C ASN A 69 12.85 7.29 -1.34
N PHE A 70 12.36 7.25 -2.56
CA PHE A 70 12.58 6.14 -3.47
C PHE A 70 12.47 6.65 -4.91
N SER A 71 13.04 5.87 -5.81
CA SER A 71 13.03 6.08 -7.24
C SER A 71 12.28 4.93 -7.90
N ILE A 72 11.44 5.30 -8.87
CA ILE A 72 10.74 4.37 -9.75
C ILE A 72 11.19 4.63 -11.17
N MET A 73 11.07 3.63 -12.03
CA MET A 73 11.40 3.76 -13.43
C MET A 73 10.37 3.04 -14.29
N GLU A 74 10.12 3.60 -15.46
CA GLU A 74 9.21 3.05 -16.45
C GLU A 74 9.64 1.66 -16.95
N THR A 75 8.67 0.75 -17.10
CA THR A 75 8.86 -0.59 -17.64
C THR A 75 8.29 -0.70 -19.05
N GLN A 76 8.57 -1.81 -19.73
CA GLN A 76 8.02 -2.10 -21.06
C GLN A 76 6.55 -2.54 -21.03
N CYS A 77 6.00 -2.79 -19.83
CA CYS A 77 4.61 -3.25 -19.68
C CYS A 77 3.64 -2.07 -19.68
N PRO A 78 2.41 -2.27 -20.17
CA PRO A 78 1.37 -1.25 -20.10
C PRO A 78 1.02 -0.93 -18.64
N GLY A 79 0.61 0.31 -18.40
CA GLY A 79 0.03 0.75 -17.13
C GLY A 79 -1.18 -0.11 -16.78
N HIS A 80 -1.48 -0.23 -15.49
CA HIS A 80 -2.55 -1.10 -14.99
C HIS A 80 -2.31 -2.62 -15.16
N SER A 81 -1.09 -3.06 -15.47
CA SER A 81 -0.71 -4.49 -15.40
C SER A 81 -0.79 -5.09 -13.99
N GLY A 82 -1.01 -4.26 -12.96
CA GLY A 82 -1.17 -4.66 -11.57
C GLY A 82 0.09 -5.32 -11.01
N ALA A 83 -0.11 -6.45 -10.31
CA ALA A 83 0.95 -7.22 -9.66
C ALA A 83 2.00 -7.82 -10.62
N HIS A 84 1.80 -7.73 -11.94
CA HIS A 84 2.79 -8.18 -12.92
C HIS A 84 3.89 -7.15 -13.23
N SER A 85 3.78 -5.92 -12.74
CA SER A 85 4.78 -4.87 -12.97
C SER A 85 6.19 -5.22 -12.45
N ASP A 86 6.28 -6.03 -11.40
CA ASP A 86 7.56 -6.50 -10.85
C ASP A 86 8.30 -7.50 -11.76
N ALA A 87 7.59 -8.18 -12.66
CA ALA A 87 8.19 -9.10 -13.63
C ALA A 87 8.55 -8.41 -14.96
N CYS A 88 8.23 -7.13 -15.09
CA CYS A 88 8.47 -6.37 -16.30
C CYS A 88 9.89 -5.83 -16.33
N GLU A 89 10.51 -5.96 -17.51
CA GLU A 89 11.80 -5.36 -17.79
C GLU A 89 11.67 -3.84 -17.83
N PHE A 90 12.72 -3.18 -17.35
CA PHE A 90 12.85 -1.76 -17.45
C PHE A 90 12.93 -1.32 -18.92
N LYS A 91 12.42 -0.12 -19.21
CA LYS A 91 12.58 0.50 -20.52
C LYS A 91 13.96 1.14 -20.59
N ASP A 92 14.70 0.93 -21.68
CA ASP A 92 16.08 1.42 -21.83
C ASP A 92 16.20 2.96 -21.66
N ASP A 93 15.17 3.71 -22.09
CA ASP A 93 15.02 5.16 -21.89
C ASP A 93 13.82 5.48 -20.99
N GLY A 94 13.63 4.68 -19.93
CA GLY A 94 12.59 4.90 -18.93
C GLY A 94 12.81 6.20 -18.17
N VAL A 95 11.73 6.95 -17.98
CA VAL A 95 11.70 8.14 -17.11
C VAL A 95 11.40 7.79 -15.67
#